data_AF-A0A7S2R2Y5-F1
#
_entry.id   AF-A0A7S2R2Y5-F1
#
_cell.length_a   1.000
_cell.length_b   1.000
_cell.length_c   1.000
_cell.angle_alpha   90.00
_cell.angle_beta   90.00
_cell.angle_gamma   90.00
#
_symmetry.space_group_name_H-M   'P 1'
#
loop_
_entity.id
_entity.type
_entity.pdbx_description
1 polymer ?
#
loop_
_entity_poly.entity_id
_entity_poly.type
_entity_poly.pdbx_seq_one_letter_code
_entity_poly.pdbx_strand_id
1 'polypeptide(L)'
;SISRSGRPPSYYCNDSTDLVNWVSFDLDLKNRQSGEETSEATSFRLPKIDAAISCVGNVKPDSDWDKSTFFGLAFNDDRLYRENGTLNKHAAKIAKESGAERFVLLSVSFEVAKMVEGPIEGYMDGKRAAEH
;
A
#
# COMPACT_ATOMS: atom_id res chain seq x y z
N SER A 1 -4.32 6.02 -10.47
CA SER A 1 -3.89 4.89 -9.62
C SER A 1 -3.03 5.40 -8.48
N ILE A 2 -3.26 4.91 -7.26
CA ILE A 2 -2.47 5.26 -6.07
C ILE A 2 -1.62 4.02 -5.73
N SER A 3 -0.32 4.19 -5.57
CA SER A 3 0.57 3.12 -5.13
C SER A 3 1.58 3.66 -4.10
N ARG A 4 2.27 2.75 -3.40
CA ARG A 4 3.26 3.13 -2.39
C ARG A 4 4.33 4.07 -2.97
N SER A 5 4.92 3.69 -4.10
CA SER A 5 6.01 4.43 -4.76
C SER A 5 5.58 5.26 -5.96
N GLY A 6 4.32 5.18 -6.39
CA GLY A 6 3.79 5.82 -7.59
C GLY A 6 3.85 4.93 -8.83
N ARG A 7 4.37 5.44 -9.94
CA ARG A 7 4.43 4.70 -11.20
C ARG A 7 5.31 3.44 -11.05
N PRO A 8 4.89 2.27 -11.59
CA PRO A 8 5.73 1.08 -11.57
C PRO A 8 7.02 1.26 -12.39
N PRO A 9 8.06 0.44 -12.14
CA PRO A 9 9.27 0.44 -12.95
C PRO A 9 9.01 0.26 -14.45
N SER A 10 9.86 0.84 -15.29
CA SER A 10 9.66 0.89 -16.76
C SER A 10 9.49 -0.50 -17.40
N TYR A 11 10.14 -1.53 -16.87
CA TYR A 11 10.05 -2.90 -17.38
C TYR A 11 8.72 -3.60 -17.09
N TYR A 12 7.86 -3.01 -16.24
CA TYR A 12 6.47 -3.42 -16.05
C TYR A 12 5.48 -2.50 -16.78
N CYS A 13 5.95 -1.42 -17.41
CA CYS A 13 5.09 -0.46 -18.09
C CYS A 13 4.77 -0.92 -19.51
N ASN A 14 3.52 -0.69 -19.92
CA ASN A 14 3.03 -0.83 -21.30
C ASN A 14 2.18 0.40 -21.67
N ASP A 15 1.64 0.43 -22.89
CA ASP A 15 0.82 1.54 -23.40
C ASP A 15 -0.36 1.90 -22.47
N SER A 16 -0.92 0.91 -21.76
CA SER A 16 -2.00 1.16 -20.80
C SER A 16 -1.53 1.86 -19.53
N THR A 17 -0.24 1.73 -19.18
CA THR A 17 0.37 2.33 -17.98
C THR A 17 0.53 3.84 -18.13
N ASP A 18 0.69 4.34 -19.38
CA ASP A 18 0.80 5.76 -19.70
C ASP A 18 -0.52 6.52 -19.63
N LEU A 19 -1.64 5.81 -19.76
CA LEU A 19 -2.98 6.39 -19.65
C LEU A 19 -3.41 6.61 -18.19
N VAL A 20 -2.61 6.17 -17.22
CA VAL A 20 -2.94 6.20 -15.79
C VAL A 20 -2.23 7.35 -15.09
N ASN A 21 -3.00 8.20 -14.42
CA ASN A 21 -2.45 9.18 -13.48
C ASN A 21 -1.94 8.48 -12.22
N TRP A 22 -0.62 8.42 -12.04
CA TRP A 22 0.02 7.74 -10.90
C TRP A 22 0.26 8.71 -9.74
N VAL A 23 -0.19 8.32 -8.55
CA VAL A 23 0.03 9.06 -7.30
C VAL A 23 0.90 8.21 -6.38
N SER A 24 2.01 8.78 -5.91
CA SER A 24 2.93 8.14 -4.96
C SER A 24 2.55 8.49 -3.54
N PHE A 25 2.26 7.47 -2.74
CA PHE A 25 1.97 7.62 -1.33
C PHE A 25 3.19 8.08 -0.53
N ASP A 26 4.35 7.46 -0.75
CA ASP A 26 5.57 7.79 0.00
C ASP A 26 6.01 9.24 -0.26
N LEU A 27 5.76 9.76 -1.46
CA LEU A 27 6.03 11.16 -1.80
C LEU A 27 5.07 12.11 -1.07
N ASP A 28 3.76 11.83 -1.08
CA ASP A 28 2.77 12.63 -0.34
C ASP A 28 3.06 12.63 1.17
N LEU A 29 3.41 11.48 1.74
CA LEU A 29 3.72 11.36 3.15
C LEU A 29 4.99 12.15 3.53
N LYS A 30 6.03 12.10 2.69
CA LYS A 30 7.25 12.90 2.87
C LYS A 30 6.96 14.39 2.80
N ASN A 31 6.18 14.84 1.82
CA ASN A 31 5.82 16.25 1.65
C ASN A 31 5.01 16.79 2.85
N ARG A 32 4.13 15.96 3.43
CA ARG A 32 3.38 16.33 4.65
C ARG A 32 4.24 16.35 5.92
N GLN A 33 5.31 15.54 5.97
CA GLN A 33 6.21 15.45 7.12
C GLN A 33 7.35 16.48 7.09
N SER A 34 7.77 16.93 5.91
CA SER A 34 8.87 17.89 5.76
C SER A 34 8.53 19.32 6.18
N GLY A 35 7.25 19.63 6.43
CA GLY A 35 6.85 20.95 6.95
C GLY A 35 7.23 22.12 6.04
N GLU A 36 7.53 21.88 4.77
CA GLU A 36 7.63 22.94 3.76
C GLU A 36 6.21 23.46 3.51
N GLU A 37 5.77 24.34 4.41
CA GLU A 37 4.83 25.41 4.09
C GLU A 37 5.50 26.29 3.03
N THR A 38 5.56 25.82 1.78
CA THR A 38 5.79 26.71 0.66
C THR A 38 4.64 27.71 0.68
N SER A 39 4.99 28.97 0.97
CA SER A 39 4.14 30.14 1.07
C SER A 39 3.52 30.59 -0.27
N GLU A 40 3.40 29.66 -1.21
CA GLU A 40 2.32 29.62 -2.18
C GLU A 40 1.45 28.43 -1.82
N ALA A 41 0.26 28.72 -1.29
CA ALA A 41 -0.87 27.80 -1.28
C ALA A 41 -1.31 27.51 -2.73
N THR A 42 -0.42 26.96 -3.57
CA THR A 42 -0.82 25.89 -4.47
C THR A 42 -1.31 24.78 -3.55
N SER A 43 -2.59 24.84 -3.19
CA SER A 43 -3.31 23.69 -2.70
C SER A 43 -2.87 22.55 -3.61
N PHE A 44 -2.07 21.60 -3.10
CA PHE A 44 -1.78 20.39 -3.83
C PHE A 44 -3.12 19.66 -3.88
N ARG A 45 -3.97 20.09 -4.83
CA ARG A 45 -5.23 19.45 -5.12
C ARG A 45 -4.78 18.13 -5.67
N LEU A 46 -4.96 17.10 -4.85
CA LEU A 46 -4.84 15.75 -5.33
C LEU A 46 -5.62 15.69 -6.64
N PRO A 47 -5.01 15.17 -7.71
CA PRO A 47 -5.67 15.12 -9.01
C PRO A 47 -7.02 14.42 -8.83
N LYS A 48 -8.05 14.88 -9.54
CA LYS A 48 -9.33 14.20 -9.53
C LYS A 48 -9.11 12.78 -10.04
N ILE A 49 -9.52 11.79 -9.25
CA ILE A 49 -9.45 10.38 -9.58
C ILE A 49 -10.89 9.87 -9.55
N ASP A 50 -11.37 9.21 -10.61
CA ASP A 50 -12.73 8.66 -10.63
C ASP A 50 -12.82 7.31 -9.91
N ALA A 51 -11.73 6.52 -9.96
CA ALA A 51 -11.60 5.25 -9.27
C ALA A 51 -10.15 4.94 -8.89
N ALA A 52 -9.96 4.26 -7.77
CA ALA A 52 -8.64 3.81 -7.31
C ALA A 52 -8.64 2.31 -6.98
N ILE A 53 -7.51 1.66 -7.23
CA ILE A 53 -7.25 0.27 -6.85
C ILE A 53 -6.00 0.28 -5.99
N SER A 54 -6.08 -0.26 -4.78
CA SER A 54 -4.91 -0.44 -3.93
C SER A 54 -4.33 -1.85 -4.11
N CYS A 55 -3.12 -1.90 -4.68
CA CYS A 55 -2.30 -3.10 -4.77
C CYS A 55 -1.24 -3.15 -3.67
N VAL A 56 -1.35 -2.34 -2.62
CA VAL A 56 -0.36 -2.30 -1.54
C VAL A 56 -0.40 -3.61 -0.79
N GLY A 57 0.71 -4.34 -0.82
CA GLY A 57 0.94 -5.54 -0.03
C GLY A 57 2.42 -5.78 0.19
N ASN A 58 2.77 -6.37 1.33
CA ASN A 58 4.12 -6.78 1.65
C ASN A 58 4.10 -8.17 2.28
N VAL A 59 4.90 -9.10 1.73
CA VAL A 59 5.14 -10.44 2.30
C VAL A 59 6.64 -10.72 2.43
N LYS A 60 7.45 -9.65 2.49
CA LYS A 60 8.90 -9.76 2.59
C LYS A 60 9.27 -10.31 3.99
N PRO A 61 10.11 -11.35 4.06
CA PRO A 61 10.71 -11.82 5.30
C PRO A 61 11.47 -10.71 6.03
N ASP A 62 11.70 -10.87 7.33
CA ASP A 62 12.55 -9.93 8.06
C ASP A 62 13.98 -9.93 7.51
N SER A 63 14.69 -8.80 7.56
CA SER A 63 16.04 -8.68 6.98
C SER A 63 17.08 -9.57 7.66
N ASP A 64 16.84 -9.95 8.92
CA ASP A 64 17.70 -10.84 9.70
C ASP A 64 17.16 -12.28 9.75
N TRP A 65 16.29 -12.66 8.80
CA TRP A 65 15.74 -14.01 8.70
C TRP A 65 16.84 -15.09 8.64
N ASP A 66 17.95 -14.78 7.97
CA ASP A 66 19.13 -15.63 7.78
C ASP A 66 19.96 -15.80 9.07
N LYS A 67 19.80 -14.90 10.04
CA LYS A 67 20.53 -14.91 11.33
C LYS A 67 19.71 -15.45 12.49
N SER A 68 18.38 -15.36 12.40
CA SER A 68 17.46 -15.62 13.50
C SER A 68 16.78 -16.99 13.44
N THR A 69 16.89 -17.73 12.33
CA THR A 69 16.24 -19.04 12.17
C THR A 69 17.19 -20.12 11.66
N PHE A 70 17.20 -21.26 12.34
CA PHE A 70 17.99 -22.44 11.95
C PHE A 70 17.37 -23.17 10.74
N PHE A 71 16.05 -23.06 10.57
CA PHE A 71 15.28 -23.41 9.37
C PHE A 71 14.07 -22.46 9.27
N GLY A 72 13.77 -21.99 8.05
CA GLY A 72 12.56 -21.21 7.76
C GLY A 72 12.80 -19.74 7.44
N LEU A 73 11.71 -19.02 7.16
CA LEU A 73 11.69 -17.57 7.00
C LEU A 73 11.14 -16.96 8.29
N ALA A 74 11.81 -15.94 8.83
CA ALA A 74 11.27 -15.11 9.90
C ALA A 74 10.46 -13.96 9.30
N PHE A 75 9.35 -13.60 9.94
CA PHE A 75 8.53 -12.45 9.59
C PHE A 75 8.43 -11.47 10.76
N ASN A 76 8.22 -10.20 10.45
CA ASN A 76 8.00 -9.14 11.42
C ASN A 76 6.55 -8.72 11.37
N ASP A 77 5.74 -9.25 12.29
CA ASP A 77 4.29 -9.16 12.21
C ASP A 77 3.79 -7.71 12.35
N ASP A 78 4.41 -6.91 13.21
CA ASP A 78 4.08 -5.48 13.36
C ASP A 78 4.33 -4.69 12.06
N ARG A 79 5.47 -4.95 11.41
CA ARG A 79 5.79 -4.33 10.11
C ARG A 79 4.77 -4.77 9.07
N LEU A 80 4.47 -6.07 9.00
CA LEU A 80 3.51 -6.60 8.03
C LEU A 80 2.11 -6.06 8.29
N TYR A 81 1.66 -5.96 9.54
CA TYR A 81 0.37 -5.38 9.92
C TYR A 81 0.26 -3.94 9.46
N ARG A 82 1.25 -3.11 9.80
CA ARG A 82 1.26 -1.70 9.41
C ARG A 82 1.25 -1.53 7.89
N GLU A 83 2.08 -2.28 7.17
CA GLU A 83 2.23 -2.11 5.72
C GLU A 83 1.07 -2.69 4.92
N ASN A 84 0.42 -3.74 5.41
CA ASN A 84 -0.74 -4.34 4.75
C ASN A 84 -2.08 -3.73 5.21
N GLY A 85 -2.14 -3.13 6.39
CA GLY A 85 -3.34 -2.50 6.95
C GLY A 85 -3.33 -0.98 6.84
N THR A 86 -2.49 -0.33 7.66
CA THR A 86 -2.49 1.13 7.81
C THR A 86 -2.26 1.87 6.49
N LEU A 87 -1.36 1.37 5.64
CA LEU A 87 -1.11 1.98 4.33
C LEU A 87 -2.32 1.87 3.38
N ASN A 88 -3.04 0.75 3.42
CA ASN A 88 -4.26 0.57 2.62
C ASN A 88 -5.37 1.52 3.09
N LYS A 89 -5.53 1.71 4.40
CA LYS A 89 -6.47 2.71 4.95
C LYS A 89 -6.15 4.13 4.50
N HIS A 90 -4.87 4.49 4.49
CA HIS A 90 -4.46 5.79 3.99
C HIS A 90 -4.68 5.94 2.49
N ALA A 91 -4.42 4.90 1.69
CA ALA A 91 -4.72 4.92 0.26
C ALA A 91 -6.21 5.16 -0.02
N ALA A 92 -7.09 4.52 0.76
CA ALA A 92 -8.53 4.76 0.69
C ALA A 92 -8.91 6.21 1.05
N LYS A 93 -8.26 6.78 2.09
CA LYS A 93 -8.46 8.18 2.48
C LYS A 93 -8.05 9.14 1.36
N ILE A 94 -6.87 8.96 0.76
CA ILE A 94 -6.39 9.78 -0.36
C ILE A 94 -7.33 9.65 -1.56
N ALA A 95 -7.76 8.43 -1.90
CA ALA A 95 -8.72 8.22 -2.99
C ALA A 95 -10.01 9.02 -2.77
N LYS A 96 -10.55 9.00 -1.54
CA LYS A 96 -11.73 9.79 -1.17
C LYS A 96 -11.48 11.29 -1.28
N GLU A 97 -10.34 11.78 -0.78
CA GLU A 97 -9.94 13.20 -0.88
C GLU A 97 -9.73 13.64 -2.34
N SER A 98 -9.31 12.73 -3.22
CA SER A 98 -9.22 12.91 -4.68
C SER A 98 -10.56 12.84 -5.42
N GLY A 99 -11.67 12.57 -4.73
CA GLY A 99 -13.00 12.48 -5.33
C GLY A 99 -13.32 11.15 -6.01
N ALA A 100 -12.64 10.05 -5.66
CA ALA A 100 -12.93 8.74 -6.20
C ALA A 100 -14.32 8.24 -5.78
N GLU A 101 -15.12 7.82 -6.76
CA GLU A 101 -16.42 7.19 -6.53
C GLU A 101 -16.28 5.71 -6.17
N ARG A 102 -15.18 5.08 -6.59
CA ARG A 102 -14.92 3.66 -6.39
C ARG A 102 -13.51 3.44 -5.87
N PHE A 103 -13.39 2.57 -4.87
CA PHE A 103 -12.13 2.09 -4.35
C PHE A 103 -12.15 0.57 -4.30
N VAL A 104 -11.13 -0.07 -4.90
CA VAL A 104 -10.95 -1.53 -4.87
C VAL A 104 -9.74 -1.84 -4.01
N LEU A 105 -9.94 -2.63 -2.96
CA LEU A 105 -8.87 -3.17 -2.14
C LEU A 105 -8.54 -4.59 -2.62
N LEU A 106 -7.28 -4.85 -2.96
CA LEU A 106 -6.80 -6.23 -3.12
C LEU A 106 -6.49 -6.83 -1.75
N SER A 107 -7.43 -7.62 -1.26
CA SER A 107 -7.30 -8.36 0.00
C SER A 107 -6.90 -9.82 -0.21
N VAL A 108 -6.95 -10.62 0.84
CA VAL A 108 -6.53 -12.03 0.88
C VAL A 108 -7.68 -12.95 0.52
N SER A 109 -7.40 -14.06 -0.17
CA SER A 109 -8.46 -15.03 -0.47
C SER A 109 -8.89 -15.74 0.82
N PHE A 110 -10.20 -16.00 0.93
CA PHE A 110 -10.81 -16.69 2.05
C PHE A 110 -10.20 -18.09 2.30
N GLU A 111 -9.67 -18.74 1.26
CA GLU A 111 -9.07 -20.08 1.35
C GLU A 111 -7.68 -20.08 2.00
N VAL A 112 -6.86 -19.04 1.75
CA VAL A 112 -5.53 -18.89 2.37
C VAL A 112 -5.65 -18.62 3.87
N ALA A 113 -6.74 -17.99 4.30
CA ALA A 113 -7.04 -17.81 5.72
C ALA A 113 -7.30 -19.11 6.50
N LYS A 114 -7.49 -20.24 5.81
CA LYS A 114 -7.86 -21.54 6.40
C LYS A 114 -6.82 -22.65 6.19
N MET A 115 -5.68 -22.36 5.55
CA MET A 115 -4.67 -23.39 5.27
C MET A 115 -3.77 -23.73 6.47
N VAL A 116 -3.31 -24.98 6.47
CA VAL A 116 -2.64 -25.72 7.57
C VAL A 116 -1.24 -25.19 7.91
N GLU A 117 -0.61 -24.38 7.05
CA GLU A 117 0.69 -23.75 7.33
C GLU A 117 0.60 -22.50 8.22
N GLY A 118 -0.61 -22.12 8.62
CA GLY A 118 -0.85 -20.93 9.44
C GLY A 118 -0.74 -19.65 8.60
N PRO A 119 -1.68 -18.72 8.72
CA PRO A 119 -1.54 -17.42 8.09
C PRO A 119 -0.26 -16.72 8.57
N ILE A 120 0.47 -16.05 7.67
CA ILE A 120 1.54 -15.13 8.08
C ILE A 120 0.87 -14.03 8.92
N GLU A 121 1.14 -14.05 10.22
CA GLU A 121 0.60 -13.11 11.20
C GLU A 121 1.01 -11.67 10.80
N GLY A 122 0.14 -10.71 11.09
CA GLY A 122 0.32 -9.33 10.62
C GLY A 122 0.03 -9.11 9.12
N TYR A 123 0.43 -9.98 8.19
CA TYR A 123 0.00 -9.86 6.79
C TYR A 123 -1.52 -10.00 6.67
N MET A 124 -2.05 -11.11 7.20
CA MET A 124 -3.48 -11.40 7.15
C MET A 124 -4.30 -10.43 8.00
N ASP A 125 -3.83 -10.12 9.20
CA ASP A 125 -4.52 -9.21 10.11
C ASP A 125 -4.51 -7.78 9.58
N GLY A 126 -3.42 -7.34 8.97
CA GLY A 126 -3.33 -6.04 8.31
C GLY A 126 -4.32 -5.94 7.15
N LYS A 127 -4.38 -6.96 6.29
CA LYS A 127 -5.32 -6.99 5.16
C LYS A 127 -6.77 -6.98 5.62
N ARG A 128 -7.15 -7.83 6.58
CA ARG A 128 -8.49 -7.84 7.20
C ARG A 128 -8.83 -6.52 7.86
N ALA A 129 -7.89 -5.94 8.59
CA ALA A 129 -8.09 -4.65 9.23
C ALA A 129 -8.39 -3.55 8.21
N ALA A 130 -7.84 -3.62 6.99
CA ALA A 130 -8.13 -2.66 5.92
C ALA A 130 -9.45 -2.91 5.17
N GLU A 131 -10.08 -4.09 5.32
CA GLU A 131 -11.43 -4.36 4.77
C GLU A 131 -12.53 -3.61 5.55
N HIS A 132 -12.26 -3.26 6.82
CA HIS A 132 -13.17 -2.60 7.76
C HIS A 132 -12.81 -1.13 7.98
#